data_AF-A0AAW2SFB3-F1
#
_entry.id   AF-A0AAW2SFB3-F1
#
_cell.length_a   1.000
_cell.length_b   1.000
_cell.length_c   1.000
_cell.angle_alpha   90.00
_cell.angle_beta   90.00
_cell.angle_gamma   90.00
#
_symmetry.space_group_name_H-M   'P 1'
#
loop_
_entity.id
_entity.type
_entity.pdbx_description
1 polymer ?
#
loop_
_entity_poly.entity_id
_entity_poly.type
_entity_poly.pdbx_seq_one_letter_code
_entity_poly.pdbx_strand_id
1 'polypeptide(L)'
;MVGAVSVMGSSLVNGKACLDATMSASGGLILQRHFVGRTRKRNLRKQRKNRGLVIVGELLGQYEDSFEDVKEQILYYFTYKAVRTVLNQLYEMNPTQYRWLYNFVASNELGYGKHFIRNLGKEQHELAERVMVTRLHLYGRWIKKCDHTEMYERISDQNLEIE
;
A
#
# COMPACT_ATOMS: atom_id res chain seq x y z
N MET A 1 -18.81 5.70 46.87
CA MET A 1 -17.36 5.57 47.17
C MET A 1 -16.79 4.53 46.21
N VAL A 2 -15.92 5.00 45.31
CA VAL A 2 -14.65 4.41 44.82
C VAL A 2 -14.62 2.87 44.75
N GLY A 3 -14.46 2.18 43.62
CA GLY A 3 -13.68 2.46 42.42
C GLY A 3 -12.47 1.51 42.37
N ALA A 4 -12.44 0.57 41.43
CA ALA A 4 -11.21 -0.07 40.93
C ALA A 4 -11.54 -0.79 39.61
N VAL A 5 -11.33 -0.08 38.50
CA VAL A 5 -11.30 -0.61 37.14
C VAL A 5 -9.91 -1.19 36.94
N SER A 6 -9.81 -2.49 36.62
CA SER A 6 -8.53 -3.11 36.26
C SER A 6 -8.21 -2.80 34.81
N VAL A 7 -7.20 -1.94 34.62
CA VAL A 7 -6.55 -1.63 33.35
C VAL A 7 -5.55 -2.73 33.07
N MET A 8 -5.72 -3.48 31.97
CA MET A 8 -4.65 -4.34 31.48
C MET A 8 -3.85 -3.58 30.43
N GLY A 9 -2.73 -3.04 30.90
CA GLY A 9 -1.74 -2.32 30.11
C GLY A 9 -0.91 -3.27 29.25
N SER A 10 -0.64 -2.79 28.05
CA SER A 10 0.28 -3.30 27.05
C SER A 10 1.71 -3.40 27.57
N SER A 11 2.45 -4.42 27.17
CA SER A 11 3.89 -4.28 26.95
C SER A 11 4.36 -5.17 25.81
N LEU A 12 4.95 -4.51 24.81
CA LEU A 12 5.89 -5.07 23.86
C LEU A 12 7.01 -5.81 24.60
N VAL A 13 7.52 -6.90 24.03
CA VAL A 13 8.85 -6.97 23.39
C VAL A 13 9.01 -8.35 22.73
N ASN A 14 9.01 -8.37 21.39
CA ASN A 14 9.32 -9.58 20.62
C ASN A 14 10.85 -9.75 20.64
N GLY A 15 11.31 -10.75 21.40
CA GLY A 15 12.73 -11.06 21.56
C GLY A 15 13.34 -11.63 20.28
N LYS A 16 14.43 -11.02 19.85
CA LYS A 16 15.41 -11.59 18.92
C LYS A 16 15.96 -12.90 19.50
N ALA A 17 15.77 -14.02 18.82
CA ALA A 17 16.58 -15.21 19.05
C ALA A 17 17.85 -15.10 18.21
N CYS A 18 18.96 -14.82 18.89
CA CYS A 18 20.32 -14.87 18.38
C CYS A 18 20.69 -16.34 18.09
N LEU A 19 21.28 -16.60 16.92
CA LEU A 19 21.87 -17.90 16.60
C LEU A 19 23.24 -17.98 17.26
N ASP A 20 23.34 -18.70 18.37
CA ASP A 20 24.60 -19.05 19.00
C ASP A 20 25.25 -20.25 18.29
N ALA A 21 26.52 -20.11 17.97
CA ALA A 21 27.39 -21.20 17.52
C ALA A 21 28.62 -21.26 18.43
N THR A 22 28.88 -22.39 19.11
CA THR A 22 30.25 -22.88 19.36
C THR A 22 30.36 -24.32 19.92
N MET A 23 31.38 -25.03 19.40
CA MET A 23 32.29 -26.08 19.97
C MET A 23 31.71 -27.47 20.33
N SER A 24 32.06 -28.56 19.62
CA SER A 24 33.33 -29.35 19.58
C SER A 24 33.63 -30.19 20.82
N ALA A 25 33.72 -31.53 20.66
CA ALA A 25 34.84 -32.40 21.04
C ALA A 25 34.45 -33.90 21.03
N SER A 26 35.48 -34.77 20.94
CA SER A 26 35.52 -36.25 21.17
C SER A 26 35.41 -37.11 19.89
N GLY A 27 36.30 -38.05 19.52
CA GLY A 27 37.55 -38.56 20.09
C GLY A 27 38.07 -39.80 19.31
N GLY A 28 39.41 -40.05 19.35
CA GLY A 28 40.16 -41.32 19.08
C GLY A 28 40.14 -41.93 17.65
N LEU A 29 41.23 -42.04 16.86
CA LEU A 29 42.53 -42.76 16.90
C LEU A 29 42.59 -44.07 16.04
N ILE A 30 43.19 -43.93 14.84
CA ILE A 30 44.22 -44.75 14.11
C ILE A 30 43.99 -46.28 13.86
N LEU A 31 44.15 -46.74 12.59
CA LEU A 31 45.27 -47.62 12.11
C LEU A 31 45.19 -48.05 10.60
N GLN A 32 46.28 -47.77 9.84
CA GLN A 32 46.95 -48.48 8.71
C GLN A 32 46.16 -48.99 7.46
N ARG A 33 46.69 -49.21 6.24
CA ARG A 33 48.00 -49.10 5.56
C ARG A 33 47.77 -49.19 4.02
N HIS A 34 48.70 -48.60 3.25
CA HIS A 34 49.07 -48.71 1.81
C HIS A 34 48.27 -49.58 0.80
N PHE A 35 48.02 -49.04 -0.41
CA PHE A 35 48.73 -49.44 -1.65
C PHE A 35 48.50 -48.47 -2.82
N VAL A 36 49.49 -48.45 -3.72
CA VAL A 36 49.67 -47.60 -4.91
C VAL A 36 48.74 -48.02 -6.06
N GLY A 37 48.25 -47.05 -6.85
CA GLY A 37 48.09 -47.27 -8.29
C GLY A 37 46.90 -46.62 -8.98
N ARG A 38 47.26 -45.88 -10.05
CA ARG A 38 46.53 -45.75 -11.33
C ARG A 38 45.55 -44.59 -11.51
N THR A 39 46.06 -43.59 -12.21
CA THR A 39 45.38 -42.65 -13.12
C THR A 39 44.03 -43.12 -13.68
N ARG A 40 43.00 -42.26 -13.63
CA ARG A 40 42.14 -41.97 -14.81
C ARG A 40 41.12 -40.83 -14.58
N LYS A 41 41.13 -39.93 -15.57
CA LYS A 41 40.05 -39.06 -16.07
C LYS A 41 39.60 -37.88 -15.19
N ARG A 42 40.13 -36.69 -15.55
CA ARG A 42 39.47 -35.39 -15.34
C ARG A 42 38.09 -35.43 -16.01
N ASN A 43 37.06 -35.68 -15.22
CA ASN A 43 35.69 -35.31 -15.59
C ASN A 43 35.51 -33.83 -15.21
N LEU A 44 35.73 -32.93 -16.17
CA LEU A 44 35.22 -31.56 -16.12
C LEU A 44 33.70 -31.63 -16.29
N ARG A 45 32.99 -32.03 -15.24
CA ARG A 45 31.55 -31.80 -15.15
C ARG A 45 31.36 -30.30 -15.14
N LYS A 46 30.87 -29.76 -16.26
CA LYS A 46 30.32 -28.41 -16.39
C LYS A 46 29.48 -28.11 -15.14
N GLN A 47 30.01 -27.28 -14.24
CA GLN A 47 29.15 -26.49 -13.37
C GLN A 47 28.34 -25.60 -14.29
N ARG A 48 27.17 -26.06 -14.73
CA ARG A 48 26.09 -25.12 -15.03
C ARG A 48 25.77 -24.51 -13.68
N LYS A 49 26.37 -23.34 -13.42
CA LYS A 49 25.88 -22.42 -12.41
C LYS A 49 24.40 -22.25 -12.72
N ASN A 50 23.54 -22.93 -11.97
CA ASN A 50 22.23 -22.37 -11.67
C ASN A 50 22.55 -21.10 -10.89
N ARG A 51 22.83 -20.01 -11.63
CA ARG A 51 22.52 -18.68 -11.15
C ARG A 51 21.01 -18.68 -11.03
N GLY A 52 20.51 -19.21 -9.91
CA GLY A 52 19.17 -18.89 -9.48
C GLY A 52 19.12 -17.37 -9.54
N LEU A 53 18.20 -16.84 -10.34
CA LEU A 53 17.78 -15.46 -10.22
C LEU A 53 17.28 -15.34 -8.78
N VAL A 54 18.17 -14.90 -7.89
CA VAL A 54 17.76 -14.36 -6.61
C VAL A 54 17.08 -13.06 -7.00
N ILE A 55 15.76 -13.09 -7.01
CA ILE A 55 14.97 -11.85 -6.98
C ILE A 55 15.35 -11.21 -5.65
N VAL A 56 16.31 -10.29 -5.70
CA VAL A 56 16.69 -9.46 -4.57
C VAL A 56 15.53 -8.49 -4.39
N GLY A 57 14.66 -8.76 -3.42
CA GLY A 57 13.45 -7.98 -3.13
C GLY A 57 13.67 -6.54 -2.68
N GLU A 58 14.89 -6.01 -2.80
CA GLU A 58 15.29 -4.70 -2.27
C GLU A 58 16.29 -3.99 -3.22
N LEU A 59 16.23 -4.28 -4.52
CA LEU A 59 17.06 -3.55 -5.47
C LEU A 59 16.38 -2.21 -5.81
N LEU A 60 16.85 -1.13 -5.17
CA LEU A 60 16.77 0.29 -5.63
C LEU A 60 15.85 1.30 -4.91
N GLY A 61 15.36 1.03 -3.71
CA GLY A 61 14.65 2.09 -2.97
C GLY A 61 14.49 1.80 -1.50
N GLN A 62 14.81 2.77 -0.65
CA GLN A 62 14.24 2.85 0.68
C GLN A 62 12.81 3.37 0.48
N TYR A 63 11.91 2.48 0.03
CA TYR A 63 10.51 2.83 -0.08
C TYR A 63 10.01 3.11 1.33
N GLU A 64 9.51 4.32 1.55
CA GLU A 64 8.78 4.59 2.77
C GLU A 64 7.51 3.73 2.70
N ASP A 65 7.31 2.81 3.64
CA ASP A 65 6.15 1.91 3.70
C ASP A 65 4.82 2.66 3.98
N SER A 66 4.80 3.98 3.80
CA SER A 66 3.66 4.85 4.05
C SER A 66 2.90 5.13 2.77
N PHE A 67 1.63 4.69 2.73
CA PHE A 67 0.68 4.98 1.66
C PHE A 67 -0.32 6.08 2.06
N GLU A 68 0.04 6.95 3.00
CA GLU A 68 -0.85 8.01 3.48
C GLU A 68 -1.16 9.05 2.38
N ASP A 69 -0.20 9.35 1.53
CA ASP A 69 -0.37 10.18 0.35
C ASP A 69 -1.39 9.57 -0.64
N VAL A 70 -1.32 8.26 -0.89
CA VAL A 70 -2.28 7.52 -1.71
C VAL A 70 -3.68 7.59 -1.11
N LYS A 71 -3.80 7.41 0.22
CA LYS A 71 -5.08 7.55 0.92
C LYS A 71 -5.64 8.96 0.78
N GLU A 72 -4.81 10.00 0.89
CA GLU A 72 -5.24 11.38 0.67
C GLU A 72 -5.74 11.61 -0.75
N GLN A 73 -5.01 11.13 -1.76
CA GLN A 73 -5.42 11.25 -3.16
C GLN A 73 -6.76 10.56 -3.43
N ILE A 74 -6.97 9.37 -2.86
CA ILE A 74 -8.26 8.68 -2.93
C ILE A 74 -9.37 9.57 -2.33
N LEU A 75 -9.16 10.15 -1.15
CA LEU A 75 -10.14 11.05 -0.52
C LEU A 75 -10.43 12.29 -1.37
N TYR A 76 -9.41 12.90 -1.98
CA TYR A 76 -9.55 14.06 -2.85
C TYR A 76 -10.33 13.70 -4.12
N TYR A 77 -10.04 12.55 -4.72
CA TYR A 77 -10.75 12.07 -5.89
C TYR A 77 -12.22 11.77 -5.62
N PHE A 78 -12.55 11.17 -4.47
CA PHE A 78 -13.95 10.97 -4.09
C PHE A 78 -14.68 12.27 -3.80
N THR A 79 -13.96 13.29 -3.32
CA THR A 79 -14.52 14.63 -3.13
C THR A 79 -14.84 15.28 -4.48
N TYR A 80 -13.90 15.22 -5.44
CA TYR A 80 -14.14 15.64 -6.82
C TYR A 80 -15.36 14.94 -7.43
N LYS A 81 -15.42 13.61 -7.33
CA LYS A 81 -16.51 12.80 -7.89
C LYS A 81 -17.87 13.15 -7.27
N ALA A 82 -17.90 13.43 -5.97
CA ALA A 82 -19.10 13.89 -5.27
C ALA A 82 -19.56 15.26 -5.77
N VAL A 83 -18.64 16.22 -5.91
CA VAL A 83 -18.95 17.54 -6.46
C VAL A 83 -19.53 17.43 -7.87
N ARG A 84 -18.95 16.60 -8.75
CA ARG A 84 -19.50 16.35 -10.09
C ARG A 84 -20.91 15.75 -10.04
N THR A 85 -21.15 14.83 -9.11
CA THR A 85 -22.48 14.24 -8.91
C THR A 85 -23.50 15.29 -8.47
N VAL A 86 -23.14 16.13 -7.50
CA VAL A 86 -24.00 17.21 -7.01
C VAL A 86 -24.27 18.25 -8.10
N LEU A 87 -23.26 18.63 -8.90
CA LEU A 87 -23.43 19.50 -10.05
C LEU A 87 -24.43 18.93 -11.06
N ASN A 88 -24.32 17.64 -11.41
CA ASN A 88 -25.27 17.02 -12.32
C ASN A 88 -26.70 17.03 -11.78
N GLN A 89 -26.89 16.75 -10.48
CA GLN A 89 -28.21 16.83 -9.84
C GLN A 89 -28.77 18.27 -9.86
N LEU A 90 -27.92 19.27 -9.61
CA LEU A 90 -28.33 20.67 -9.60
C LEU A 90 -28.65 21.20 -10.99
N TYR A 91 -27.99 20.69 -12.02
CA TYR A 91 -28.29 21.06 -13.41
C TYR A 91 -29.76 20.80 -13.76
N GLU A 92 -30.31 19.67 -13.30
CA GLU A 92 -31.70 19.29 -13.55
C GLU A 92 -32.70 19.96 -12.58
N MET A 93 -32.32 20.13 -11.30
CA MET A 93 -33.26 20.50 -10.25
C MET A 93 -33.21 21.98 -9.85
N ASN A 94 -32.04 22.62 -9.92
CA ASN A 94 -31.78 23.94 -9.34
C ASN A 94 -30.66 24.70 -10.10
N PRO A 95 -30.97 25.33 -11.25
CA PRO A 95 -29.97 25.92 -12.14
C PRO A 95 -29.21 27.11 -11.52
N THR A 96 -29.79 27.82 -10.54
CA THR A 96 -29.13 28.91 -9.83
C THR A 96 -28.00 28.41 -8.94
N GLN A 97 -28.26 27.40 -8.12
CA GLN A 97 -27.24 26.75 -7.29
C GLN A 97 -26.19 26.03 -8.14
N TYR A 98 -26.59 25.44 -9.28
CA TYR A 98 -25.65 24.88 -10.25
C TYR A 98 -24.62 25.92 -10.70
N ARG A 99 -25.08 27.07 -11.19
CA ARG A 99 -24.20 28.13 -11.69
C ARG A 99 -23.26 28.64 -10.60
N TRP A 100 -23.78 28.81 -9.38
CA TRP A 100 -22.97 29.23 -8.24
C TRP A 100 -21.88 28.20 -7.93
N LEU A 101 -22.24 26.92 -7.77
CA LEU A 101 -21.29 25.86 -7.43
C LEU A 101 -20.25 25.65 -8.54
N TYR A 102 -20.67 25.74 -9.80
CA TYR A 102 -19.79 25.66 -10.94
C TYR A 102 -18.71 26.75 -10.90
N ASN A 103 -19.13 28.01 -10.67
CA ASN A 103 -18.21 29.13 -10.56
C ASN A 103 -17.26 28.99 -9.36
N PHE A 104 -17.79 28.57 -8.19
CA PHE A 104 -16.98 28.31 -7.00
C PHE A 104 -15.90 27.26 -7.25
N VAL A 105 -16.25 26.17 -7.94
CA VAL A 105 -15.30 25.11 -8.31
C VAL A 105 -14.28 25.61 -9.33
N ALA A 106 -14.69 26.42 -10.31
CA ALA A 106 -13.79 26.99 -11.32
C ALA A 106 -12.76 27.97 -10.72
N SER A 107 -13.13 28.68 -9.64
CA SER A 107 -12.21 29.57 -8.91
C SER A 107 -11.32 28.86 -7.90
N ASN A 108 -11.47 27.54 -7.69
CA ASN A 108 -10.75 26.82 -6.66
C ASN A 108 -9.42 26.25 -7.18
N GLU A 109 -8.32 26.90 -6.82
CA GLU A 109 -6.96 26.50 -7.22
C GLU A 109 -6.37 25.37 -6.36
N LEU A 110 -6.81 25.24 -5.10
CA LEU A 110 -6.19 24.36 -4.10
C LEU A 110 -6.72 22.91 -4.11
N GLY A 111 -7.34 22.48 -5.21
CA GLY A 111 -7.87 21.12 -5.37
C GLY A 111 -8.99 20.76 -4.39
N TYR A 112 -9.25 19.45 -4.21
CA TYR A 112 -10.41 18.94 -3.45
C TYR A 112 -10.06 18.46 -2.03
N GLY A 113 -9.13 19.17 -1.39
CA GLY A 113 -8.65 18.87 -0.04
C GLY A 113 -9.66 19.16 1.08
N LYS A 114 -9.23 18.98 2.34
CA LYS A 114 -10.04 19.35 3.52
C LYS A 114 -10.44 20.84 3.51
N HIS A 115 -9.60 21.71 2.95
CA HIS A 115 -9.88 23.13 2.82
C HIS A 115 -11.04 23.43 1.87
N PHE A 116 -11.19 22.67 0.78
CA PHE A 116 -12.29 22.84 -0.18
C PHE A 116 -13.65 22.75 0.52
N ILE A 117 -13.86 21.69 1.31
CA ILE A 117 -15.12 21.46 2.03
C ILE A 117 -15.35 22.52 3.10
N ARG A 118 -14.30 22.96 3.80
CA ARG A 118 -14.41 24.03 4.80
C ARG A 118 -14.81 25.37 4.18
N ASN A 119 -14.22 25.72 3.04
CA ASN A 119 -14.53 26.97 2.33
C ASN A 119 -15.95 26.91 1.74
N LEU A 120 -16.31 25.79 1.12
CA LEU A 120 -17.67 25.56 0.63
C LEU A 120 -18.70 25.67 1.76
N GLY A 121 -18.42 25.11 2.94
CA GLY A 121 -19.33 25.17 4.09
C GLY A 121 -19.49 26.57 4.69
N LYS A 122 -18.50 27.47 4.52
CA LYS A 122 -18.60 28.87 4.94
C LYS A 122 -19.51 29.69 4.03
N GLU A 123 -19.50 29.40 2.73
CA GLU A 123 -20.26 30.16 1.74
C GLU A 123 -21.65 29.57 1.47
N GLN A 124 -21.74 28.25 1.36
CA GLN A 124 -22.97 27.50 1.08
C GLN A 124 -23.00 26.19 1.88
N HIS A 125 -23.48 26.26 3.12
CA HIS A 125 -23.50 25.14 4.06
C HIS A 125 -24.25 23.91 3.52
N GLU A 126 -25.44 24.10 2.94
CA GLU A 126 -26.27 23.00 2.41
C GLU A 126 -25.55 22.25 1.28
N LEU A 127 -24.84 22.96 0.39
CA LEU A 127 -24.05 22.34 -0.67
C LEU A 127 -22.87 21.56 -0.11
N ALA A 128 -22.21 22.07 0.93
CA ALA A 128 -21.13 21.37 1.60
C ALA A 128 -21.61 20.04 2.20
N GLU A 129 -22.74 20.05 2.92
CA GLU A 129 -23.33 18.84 3.50
C GLU A 129 -23.68 17.80 2.42
N ARG A 130 -24.32 18.23 1.33
CA ARG A 130 -24.62 17.36 0.18
C ARG A 130 -23.35 16.72 -0.38
N VAL A 131 -22.27 17.48 -0.54
CA VAL A 131 -20.99 16.95 -1.01
C VAL A 131 -20.39 15.98 0.01
N MET A 132 -20.41 16.30 1.31
CA MET A 132 -19.89 15.43 2.38
C MET A 132 -20.59 14.06 2.42
N VAL A 133 -21.92 14.05 2.40
CA VAL A 133 -22.71 12.80 2.39
C VAL A 133 -22.45 12.03 1.10
N THR A 134 -22.43 12.71 -0.05
CA THR A 134 -22.22 12.08 -1.35
C THR A 134 -20.85 11.42 -1.45
N ARG A 135 -19.76 12.08 -1.02
CA ARG A 135 -18.41 11.48 -1.07
C ARG A 135 -18.30 10.25 -0.17
N LEU A 136 -18.91 10.28 1.01
CA LEU A 136 -18.91 9.13 1.92
C LEU A 136 -19.71 7.96 1.32
N HIS A 137 -20.87 8.25 0.73
CA HIS A 137 -21.69 7.25 0.06
C HIS A 137 -20.97 6.62 -1.13
N LEU A 138 -20.32 7.42 -1.99
CA LEU A 138 -19.56 6.93 -3.13
C LEU A 138 -18.38 6.06 -2.70
N TYR A 139 -17.63 6.47 -1.67
CA TYR A 139 -16.53 5.69 -1.12
C TYR A 139 -17.03 4.36 -0.53
N GLY A 140 -18.09 4.39 0.28
CA GLY A 140 -18.70 3.19 0.85
C GLY A 140 -19.22 2.19 -0.19
N ARG A 141 -19.65 2.67 -1.37
CA ARG A 141 -20.00 1.80 -2.50
C ARG A 141 -18.77 1.22 -3.20
N TRP A 142 -17.69 1.99 -3.31
CA TRP A 142 -16.47 1.56 -3.98
C TRP A 142 -15.72 0.52 -3.18
N ILE A 143 -15.54 0.69 -1.87
CA ILE A 143 -14.83 -0.29 -1.03
C ILE A 143 -15.48 -1.67 -1.03
N LYS A 144 -16.80 -1.75 -1.26
CA LYS A 144 -17.53 -3.02 -1.38
C LYS A 144 -17.31 -3.72 -2.72
N LYS A 145 -16.81 -3.01 -3.71
CA LYS A 145 -16.58 -3.50 -5.08
C LYS A 145 -15.11 -3.54 -5.48
N CYS A 146 -14.23 -2.92 -4.69
CA CYS A 146 -12.82 -2.80 -5.01
C CYS A 146 -12.14 -4.15 -4.80
N ASP A 147 -11.60 -4.72 -5.87
CA ASP A 147 -10.70 -5.86 -5.81
C ASP A 147 -9.26 -5.35 -6.00
N HIS A 148 -8.46 -5.43 -4.93
CA HIS A 148 -7.06 -5.00 -4.97
C HIS A 148 -6.19 -5.94 -5.82
N THR A 149 -6.60 -7.19 -6.00
CA THR A 149 -5.93 -8.17 -6.86
C THR A 149 -6.10 -7.77 -8.32
N GLU A 150 -7.32 -7.44 -8.72
CA GLU A 150 -7.62 -6.96 -10.08
C GLU A 150 -6.84 -5.67 -10.39
N MET A 151 -6.66 -4.77 -9.41
CA MET A 151 -5.84 -3.58 -9.63
C MET A 151 -4.36 -3.91 -9.89
N TYR A 152 -3.80 -4.89 -9.19
CA TYR A 152 -2.43 -5.35 -9.43
C TYR A 152 -2.29 -5.97 -10.81
N GLU A 153 -3.22 -6.85 -11.19
CA GLU A 153 -3.25 -7.50 -12.51
C GLU A 153 -3.32 -6.46 -13.63
N ARG A 154 -4.21 -5.47 -13.52
CA ARG A 154 -4.30 -4.38 -14.50
C ARG A 154 -3.00 -3.60 -14.67
N ILE A 155 -2.29 -3.29 -13.57
CA ILE A 155 -0.99 -2.61 -13.65
C ILE A 155 0.04 -3.51 -14.33
N SER A 156 0.05 -4.80 -13.99
CA SER A 156 0.95 -5.78 -14.61
C SER A 156 0.69 -5.89 -16.12
N ASP A 157 -0.57 -6.02 -16.52
CA ASP A 157 -0.96 -6.13 -17.94
C ASP A 157 -0.60 -4.87 -18.72
N GLN A 158 -0.87 -3.68 -18.16
CA GLN A 158 -0.48 -2.40 -18.77
C GLN A 158 1.04 -2.29 -19.00
N ASN A 159 1.86 -2.83 -18.09
CA ASN A 159 3.31 -2.83 -18.29
C ASN A 159 3.73 -3.76 -19.44
N LEU A 160 3.08 -4.92 -19.57
CA LEU A 160 3.36 -5.88 -20.66
C LEU A 160 2.94 -5.35 -22.04
N GLU A 161 1.92 -4.51 -22.12
CA GLU A 161 1.49 -3.87 -23.37
C GLU A 161 2.48 -2.83 -23.91
N ILE A 162 3.38 -2.32 -23.04
CA ILE A 162 4.36 -1.29 -23.38
C ILE A 162 5.69 -1.92 -23.86
N GLU A 163 5.90 -3.23 -23.63
CA GLU A 163 7.08 -4.01 -24.08
C GLU A 163 6.96 -4.53 -25.52
#